data_AF-A0A8J7UI75-F1
#
_entry.id   AF-A0A8J7UI75-F1
#
_cell.length_a   1.000
_cell.length_b   1.000
_cell.length_c   1.000
_cell.angle_alpha   90.00
_cell.angle_beta   90.00
_cell.angle_gamma   90.00
#
_symmetry.space_group_name_H-M   'P 1'
#
loop_
_entity.id
_entity.type
_entity.pdbx_description
1 polymer ?
#
loop_
_entity_poly.entity_id
_entity_poly.type
_entity_poly.pdbx_seq_one_letter_code
_entity_poly.pdbx_strand_id
1 'polypeptide(L)'
;MSSSELVNHAARGIEAAGEDGQRSFTALRLVQACAEAAAIDRAAGDALPPFAGIPIAVKEICSTSPARSPARGRCCCGGATGPAGCRRHRAAEASGFIVIGRTNMT
;
A
#
# COMPACT_ATOMS: atom_id res chain seq x y z
N MET A 1 14.58 13.17 -5.07
CA MET A 1 13.70 12.85 -3.93
C MET A 1 13.93 11.40 -3.57
N SER A 2 14.20 11.09 -2.31
CA SER A 2 14.34 9.70 -1.82
C SER A 2 12.98 9.03 -1.65
N SER A 3 12.96 7.71 -1.54
CA SER A 3 11.74 6.94 -1.25
C SER A 3 11.13 7.39 0.08
N SER A 4 11.97 7.66 1.09
CA SER A 4 11.51 8.15 2.39
C SER A 4 10.87 9.53 2.27
N GLU A 5 11.40 10.41 1.43
CA GLU A 5 10.80 11.72 1.15
C GLU A 5 9.42 11.58 0.49
N LEU A 6 9.25 10.62 -0.45
CA LEU A 6 7.96 10.35 -1.09
C LEU A 6 6.92 9.82 -0.10
N VAL A 7 7.29 8.87 0.77
CA VAL A 7 6.38 8.33 1.79
C VAL A 7 5.99 9.41 2.79
N ASN A 8 6.94 10.24 3.25
CA ASN A 8 6.66 11.34 4.16
C ASN A 8 5.75 12.40 3.50
N HIS A 9 5.96 12.68 2.22
CA HIS A 9 5.09 13.59 1.46
C HIS A 9 3.65 13.05 1.38
N ALA A 10 3.49 11.75 1.08
CA ALA A 10 2.17 11.11 1.07
C ALA A 10 1.49 11.13 2.44
N ALA A 11 2.23 10.84 3.52
CA ALA A 11 1.71 10.91 4.89
C ALA A 11 1.22 12.32 5.25
N ARG A 12 2.01 13.34 4.94
CA ARG A 12 1.61 14.75 5.14
C ARG A 12 0.38 15.14 4.32
N GLY A 13 0.26 14.62 3.10
CA GLY A 13 -0.93 14.85 2.26
C GLY A 13 -2.20 14.27 2.89
N ILE A 14 -2.10 13.07 3.48
CA ILE A 14 -3.21 12.42 4.20
C ILE A 14 -3.59 13.24 5.44
N GLU A 15 -2.60 13.69 6.22
CA GLU A 15 -2.84 14.52 7.41
C GLU A 15 -3.43 15.88 7.06
N ALA A 16 -2.92 16.55 6.02
CA ALA A 16 -3.40 17.86 5.58
C ALA A 16 -4.85 17.81 5.06
N ALA A 17 -5.29 16.66 4.55
CA ALA A 17 -6.67 16.42 4.13
C ALA A 17 -7.63 16.15 5.32
N GLY A 18 -7.15 16.13 6.56
CA GLY A 18 -7.98 16.02 7.76
C GLY A 18 -8.83 14.74 7.79
N GLU A 19 -10.12 14.90 8.15
CA GLU A 19 -11.04 13.77 8.25
C GLU A 19 -11.25 13.04 6.91
N ASP A 20 -11.25 13.76 5.79
CA ASP A 20 -11.44 13.16 4.46
C ASP A 20 -10.24 12.31 4.06
N GLY A 21 -9.03 12.78 4.41
CA GLY A 21 -7.81 12.02 4.30
C GLY A 21 -7.89 10.71 5.08
N GLN A 22 -8.35 10.75 6.34
CA GLN A 22 -8.49 9.56 7.18
C GLN A 22 -9.59 8.61 6.68
N ARG A 23 -10.76 9.12 6.29
CA ARG A 23 -11.91 8.32 5.79
C ARG A 23 -11.66 7.67 4.44
N SER A 24 -10.72 8.20 3.67
CA SER A 24 -10.27 7.60 2.41
C SER A 24 -9.55 6.28 2.61
N PHE A 25 -9.08 5.97 3.82
CA PHE A 25 -8.39 4.72 4.16
C PHE A 25 -9.15 3.92 5.20
N THR A 26 -9.23 2.62 4.99
CA THR A 26 -9.72 1.64 5.96
C THR A 26 -8.61 1.11 6.86
N ALA A 27 -7.37 1.16 6.40
CA ALA A 27 -6.18 0.85 7.18
C ALA A 27 -4.94 1.56 6.60
N LEU A 28 -4.19 2.25 7.45
CA LEU A 28 -2.89 2.83 7.10
C LEU A 28 -1.74 1.95 7.61
N ARG A 29 -0.64 1.89 6.86
CA ARG A 29 0.59 1.16 7.23
C ARG A 29 1.84 2.05 7.17
N LEU A 30 1.71 3.32 7.59
CA LEU A 30 2.75 4.34 7.43
C LEU A 30 4.08 3.98 8.12
N VAL A 31 4.03 3.32 9.29
CA VAL A 31 5.26 2.89 10.00
C VAL A 31 6.04 1.88 9.17
N GLN A 32 5.36 0.87 8.63
CA GLN A 32 5.97 -0.14 7.75
C GLN A 32 6.46 0.49 6.44
N ALA A 33 5.65 1.38 5.84
CA ALA A 33 6.01 2.09 4.62
C ALA A 33 7.29 2.93 4.78
N CYS A 34 7.47 3.61 5.92
CA CYS A 34 8.70 4.34 6.22
C CYS A 34 9.91 3.40 6.35
N ALA A 35 9.75 2.23 6.97
CA ALA A 35 10.82 1.25 7.09
C ALA A 35 11.22 0.64 5.72
N GLU A 36 10.24 0.33 4.87
CA GLU A 36 10.43 -0.13 3.49
C GLU A 36 11.16 0.94 2.65
N ALA A 37 10.75 2.21 2.77
CA ALA A 37 11.39 3.33 2.08
C ALA A 37 12.85 3.52 2.51
N ALA A 38 13.14 3.45 3.81
CA ALA A 38 14.50 3.55 4.31
C ALA A 38 15.38 2.37 3.87
N ALA A 39 14.81 1.18 3.70
CA ALA A 39 15.53 0.04 3.14
C ALA A 39 15.89 0.26 1.66
N ILE A 40 14.96 0.79 0.87
CA ILE A 40 15.19 1.10 -0.56
C ILE A 40 16.21 2.23 -0.71
N ASP A 41 16.13 3.28 0.11
CA ASP A 41 17.10 4.38 0.10
C ASP A 41 18.52 3.90 0.44
N ARG A 42 18.67 2.89 1.32
CA ARG A 42 19.96 2.27 1.63
C ARG A 42 20.48 1.35 0.54
N ALA A 43 19.59 0.79 -0.28
CA ALA A 43 19.93 -0.08 -1.41
C ALA A 43 20.32 0.73 -2.67
N ALA A 44 20.43 2.06 -2.57
CA ALA A 44 20.79 2.95 -3.68
C ALA A 44 22.15 2.57 -4.30
N GLY A 45 22.10 1.77 -5.36
CA GLY A 45 23.27 1.20 -6.04
C GLY A 45 23.05 -0.23 -6.56
N ASP A 46 22.15 -1.00 -5.93
CA ASP A 46 21.78 -2.34 -6.39
C ASP A 46 20.71 -2.29 -7.48
N ALA A 47 20.52 -3.40 -8.21
CA ALA A 47 19.48 -3.53 -9.22
C ALA A 47 18.08 -3.52 -8.56
N LEU A 48 17.53 -2.32 -8.40
CA LEU A 48 16.21 -2.10 -7.83
C LEU A 48 15.09 -2.54 -8.81
N PRO A 49 13.96 -3.04 -8.28
CA PRO A 49 12.75 -3.25 -9.08
C PRO A 49 12.28 -1.96 -9.77
N PRO A 50 11.52 -2.06 -10.88
CA PRO A 50 11.18 -0.92 -11.73
C PRO A 50 10.33 0.17 -11.05
N PHE A 51 9.64 -0.16 -9.95
CA PHE A 51 8.81 0.78 -9.20
C PHE A 51 9.26 0.93 -7.74
N ALA A 52 10.53 0.58 -7.45
CA ALA A 52 11.11 0.71 -6.13
C ALA A 52 10.90 2.11 -5.54
N GLY A 53 10.30 2.17 -4.34
CA GLY A 53 10.19 3.39 -3.56
C GLY A 53 8.93 4.21 -3.84
N ILE A 54 8.09 3.80 -4.80
CA ILE A 54 6.86 4.53 -5.14
C ILE A 54 5.75 4.18 -4.13
N PRO A 55 5.22 5.15 -3.36
CA PRO A 55 4.11 4.92 -2.45
C PRO A 55 2.79 4.76 -3.21
N ILE A 56 2.02 3.72 -2.91
CA ILE A 56 0.68 3.50 -3.46
C ILE A 56 -0.33 3.12 -2.38
N ALA A 57 -1.61 3.41 -2.62
CA ALA A 57 -2.69 2.85 -1.83
C ALA A 57 -3.39 1.75 -2.63
N VAL A 58 -3.79 0.68 -1.96
CA VAL A 58 -4.46 -0.46 -2.62
C VAL A 58 -5.93 -0.50 -2.23
N LYS A 59 -6.83 -0.54 -3.22
CA LYS A 59 -8.26 -0.62 -2.96
C LYS A 59 -8.65 -1.88 -2.17
N GLU A 60 -9.54 -1.77 -1.19
CA GLU A 60 -9.92 -2.87 -0.28
C GLU A 60 -10.45 -4.14 -0.95
N ILE A 61 -11.05 -4.05 -2.14
CA ILE A 61 -11.46 -5.23 -2.94
C ILE A 61 -10.28 -6.12 -3.36
N CYS A 62 -9.04 -5.64 -3.20
CA CYS A 62 -7.82 -6.40 -3.44
C CYS A 62 -7.28 -7.09 -2.16
N SER A 63 -8.11 -7.26 -1.12
CA SER A 63 -7.78 -8.01 0.10
C SER A 63 -8.65 -9.26 0.24
N THR A 64 -8.03 -10.43 0.43
CA THR A 64 -8.69 -11.73 0.67
C THR A 64 -8.79 -12.10 2.16
N SER A 65 -8.63 -11.15 3.08
CA SER A 65 -8.68 -11.45 4.52
C SER A 65 -10.14 -11.64 5.00
N PRO A 66 -10.47 -12.69 5.78
CA PRO A 66 -11.82 -12.93 6.29
C PRO A 66 -12.26 -11.91 7.35
N ALA A 67 -11.36 -11.05 7.83
CA ALA A 67 -11.70 -9.94 8.70
C ALA A 67 -12.30 -8.78 7.88
N ARG A 68 -13.59 -8.90 7.57
CA ARG A 68 -14.49 -7.80 7.21
C ARG A 68 -14.03 -6.94 6.01
N SER A 69 -14.04 -7.52 4.80
CA SER A 69 -14.14 -6.72 3.58
C SER A 69 -15.64 -6.52 3.26
N PRO A 70 -16.23 -5.33 3.46
CA PRO A 70 -17.66 -5.10 3.22
C PRO A 70 -18.03 -4.99 1.72
N ALA A 71 -17.15 -5.41 0.82
CA ALA A 71 -17.34 -5.20 -0.61
C ALA A 71 -18.37 -6.16 -1.25
N ARG A 72 -19.56 -5.60 -1.53
CA ARG A 72 -20.52 -6.09 -2.54
C ARG A 72 -19.90 -5.98 -3.95
N GLY A 73 -18.94 -6.84 -4.28
CA GLY A 73 -18.33 -6.84 -5.60
C GLY A 73 -17.11 -7.75 -5.65
N ARG A 74 -17.28 -8.95 -6.20
CA ARG A 74 -16.19 -9.93 -6.39
C ARG A 74 -15.16 -9.35 -7.36
N CYS A 75 -14.00 -8.93 -6.86
CA CYS A 75 -12.82 -8.69 -7.68
C CYS A 75 -11.85 -9.86 -7.51
N CYS A 76 -11.66 -10.65 -8.57
CA CYS A 76 -10.59 -11.64 -8.80
C CYS A 76 -10.00 -12.38 -7.57
N CYS A 77 -10.84 -12.92 -6.69
CA CYS A 77 -10.42 -13.88 -5.66
C CYS A 77 -10.36 -15.29 -6.28
N GLY A 78 -9.46 -15.48 -7.24
CA GLY A 78 -9.07 -16.82 -7.70
C GLY A 78 -8.21 -17.49 -6.65
N GLY A 79 -8.85 -18.00 -5.60
CA GLY A 79 -8.36 -19.03 -4.68
C GLY A 79 -7.06 -18.71 -3.95
N ALA A 80 -7.12 -17.88 -2.91
CA ALA A 80 -6.16 -17.96 -1.79
C ALA A 80 -6.75 -17.25 -0.58
N THR A 81 -7.56 -17.98 0.19
CA THR A 81 -7.95 -17.58 1.54
C THR A 81 -6.71 -17.74 2.43
N GLY A 82 -6.12 -16.62 2.86
CA GLY A 82 -4.92 -16.63 3.68
C GLY A 82 -4.33 -15.23 3.86
N PRO A 83 -3.38 -15.05 4.79
CA PRO A 83 -2.77 -13.76 5.14
C PRO A 83 -1.98 -13.09 4.02
N ALA A 84 -2.01 -13.66 2.82
CA ALA A 84 -1.04 -13.43 1.78
C ALA A 84 -1.58 -12.56 0.62
N GLY A 85 -2.64 -11.77 0.84
CA GLY A 85 -3.14 -10.74 -0.07
C GLY A 85 -3.65 -11.25 -1.44
N CYS A 86 -4.36 -10.39 -2.21
CA CYS A 86 -4.71 -10.73 -3.59
C CYS A 86 -3.47 -10.76 -4.49
N ARG A 87 -3.50 -11.52 -5.59
CA ARG A 87 -2.38 -11.63 -6.55
C ARG A 87 -1.84 -10.28 -7.03
N ARG A 88 -2.72 -9.28 -7.19
CA ARG A 88 -2.33 -7.91 -7.59
C ARG A 88 -1.56 -7.17 -6.50
N HIS A 89 -1.85 -7.42 -5.23
CA HIS A 89 -1.09 -6.86 -4.10
C HIS A 89 0.34 -7.40 -4.11
N ARG A 90 0.49 -8.73 -4.22
CA ARG A 90 1.81 -9.36 -4.34
C ARG A 90 2.58 -8.90 -5.57
N ALA A 91 1.92 -8.74 -6.71
CA ALA A 91 2.55 -8.24 -7.92
C ALA A 91 3.05 -6.80 -7.75
N ALA A 92 2.30 -5.96 -7.04
CA ALA A 92 2.72 -4.60 -6.74
C ALA A 92 3.95 -4.58 -5.81
N GLU A 93 3.91 -5.34 -4.70
CA GLU A 93 5.04 -5.45 -3.77
C GLU A 93 6.29 -6.03 -4.46
N ALA A 94 6.13 -7.09 -5.25
CA ALA A 94 7.23 -7.69 -6.02
C ALA A 94 7.84 -6.74 -7.06
N SER A 95 7.09 -5.73 -7.52
CA SER A 95 7.58 -4.72 -8.46
C SER A 95 8.26 -3.54 -7.76
N GLY A 96 8.33 -3.54 -6.42
CA GLY A 96 9.02 -2.54 -5.60
C GLY A 96 8.12 -1.42 -5.06
N PHE A 97 6.81 -1.46 -5.30
CA PHE A 97 5.90 -0.48 -4.72
C PHE A 97 5.85 -0.59 -3.19
N ILE A 98 5.76 0.57 -2.53
CA ILE A 98 5.51 0.67 -1.09
C ILE A 98 4.03 0.91 -0.91
N VAL A 99 3.27 -0.05 -0.37
CA VAL A 99 1.86 0.24 -0.06
C VAL A 99 1.80 1.08 1.22
N ILE A 100 1.04 2.18 1.22
CA ILE A 100 0.89 3.06 2.39
C ILE A 100 -0.40 2.80 3.17
N GLY A 101 -1.35 2.10 2.55
CA GLY A 101 -2.61 1.74 3.15
C GLY A 101 -3.61 1.14 2.17
N ARG A 102 -4.77 0.78 2.71
CA ARG A 102 -5.93 0.31 1.95
C ARG A 102 -6.99 1.40 1.88
N THR A 103 -7.56 1.61 0.69
CA THR A 103 -8.56 2.66 0.49
C THR A 103 -9.98 2.17 0.68
N ASN A 104 -10.80 3.05 1.23
CA ASN A 104 -12.23 2.87 1.43
C ASN A 104 -12.99 2.80 0.09
N MET A 105 -14.21 2.27 0.15
CA MET A 105 -15.13 2.12 -0.97
C MET A 105 -16.53 2.67 -0.64
N THR A 106 -16.58 3.84 -0.01
CA THR A 106 -17.83 4.63 -0.01
C THR A 106 -18.16 5.10 -1.41
#